data_AF-A0A2M7PLX5-F1
#
_entry.id   AF-A0A2M7PLX5-F1
#
_cell.length_a   1.000
_cell.length_b   1.000
_cell.length_c   1.000
_cell.angle_alpha   90.00
_cell.angle_beta   90.00
_cell.angle_gamma   90.00
#
_symmetry.space_group_name_H-M   'P 1'
#
loop_
_entity.id
_entity.type
_entity.pdbx_description
1 polymer ?
#
loop_
_entity_poly.entity_id
_entity_poly.type
_entity_poly.pdbx_seq_one_letter_code
_entity_poly.pdbx_strand_id
1 'polypeptide(L)'
;MNAIIMLVYRAESALYNTMPGFYKNAQKEGWVILKEIFTSDADMIPDYKNRTLTIKLHSLSTPRANQVVKKLCAFLNQTETCFPLTNLMLVYKTVAL
;
A
#
# COMPACT_ATOMS: atom_id res chain seq x y z
N MET A 1 11.10 -9.22 23.55
CA MET A 1 10.95 -8.40 22.33
C MET A 1 10.11 -9.18 21.33
N ASN A 2 8.99 -8.63 20.87
CA ASN A 2 8.05 -9.33 19.98
C ASN A 2 8.49 -9.16 18.52
N ALA A 3 8.92 -10.26 17.87
CA ALA A 3 9.46 -10.23 16.51
C ALA A 3 8.43 -9.74 15.47
N ILE A 4 7.14 -10.01 15.68
CA ILE A 4 6.06 -9.56 14.80
C ILE A 4 5.96 -8.03 14.84
N ILE A 5 5.98 -7.43 16.03
CA ILE A 5 5.92 -5.97 16.20
C ILE A 5 7.11 -5.31 15.51
N MET A 6 8.30 -5.87 15.65
CA MET A 6 9.51 -5.35 15.01
C MET A 6 9.46 -5.45 13.48
N LEU A 7 8.87 -6.52 12.93
CA LEU A 7 8.71 -6.70 11.49
C LEU A 7 7.73 -5.67 10.92
N VAL A 8 6.57 -5.49 11.57
CA VAL A 8 5.56 -4.51 11.16
C VAL A 8 6.14 -3.10 11.21
N TYR A 9 6.79 -2.73 12.31
CA TYR A 9 7.42 -1.41 12.46
C TYR A 9 8.45 -1.13 11.34
N ARG A 10 9.27 -2.13 10.99
CA ARG A 10 10.23 -2.00 9.89
C ARG A 10 9.57 -1.87 8.54
N ALA A 11 8.53 -2.65 8.26
CA ALA A 11 7.78 -2.57 7.00
C ALA A 11 7.09 -1.20 6.85
N GLU A 12 6.46 -0.72 7.92
CA GLU A 12 5.82 0.60 7.97
C GLU A 12 6.84 1.73 7.73
N SER A 13 7.97 1.68 8.43
CA SER A 13 9.06 2.64 8.28
C SER A 13 9.65 2.64 6.87
N ALA A 14 9.83 1.47 6.27
CA ALA A 14 10.31 1.35 4.90
C ALA A 14 9.33 2.02 3.92
N LEU A 15 8.02 1.79 4.09
CA LEU A 15 6.99 2.41 3.26
C LEU A 15 6.99 3.93 3.40
N TYR A 16 7.04 4.44 4.63
CA TYR A 16 7.13 5.88 4.91
C TYR A 16 8.34 6.52 4.22
N ASN A 17 9.50 5.87 4.28
CA ASN A 17 10.72 6.37 3.67
C ASN A 17 10.68 6.41 2.13
N THR A 18 9.76 5.68 1.50
CA THR A 18 9.56 5.78 0.04
C THR A 18 8.67 6.97 -0.36
N MET A 19 7.80 7.45 0.54
CA MET A 19 6.81 8.50 0.25
C MET A 19 7.41 9.82 -0.25
N PRO A 20 8.55 10.33 0.26
CA PRO A 20 9.15 11.56 -0.24
C PRO A 20 9.44 11.55 -1.74
N GLY A 21 9.65 10.38 -2.35
CA GLY A 21 9.89 10.23 -3.80
C GLY A 21 8.70 10.62 -4.68
N PHE A 22 7.48 10.60 -4.15
CA PHE A 22 6.26 10.88 -4.92
C PHE A 22 5.28 11.84 -4.21
N TYR A 23 5.55 12.20 -2.95
CA TYR A 23 4.70 13.05 -2.12
C TYR A 23 5.52 14.06 -1.29
N LYS A 24 5.46 15.35 -1.69
CA LYS A 24 6.28 16.43 -1.11
C LYS A 24 6.04 16.66 0.38
N ASN A 25 4.83 16.46 0.89
CA ASN A 25 4.51 16.70 2.31
C ASN A 25 4.59 15.43 3.17
N ALA A 26 5.29 14.38 2.70
CA ALA A 26 5.45 13.13 3.44
C ALA A 26 5.98 13.34 4.87
N GLN A 27 6.87 14.32 5.07
CA GLN A 27 7.41 14.63 6.40
C GLN A 27 6.33 15.05 7.41
N LYS A 28 5.29 15.76 6.95
CA LYS A 28 4.22 16.27 7.82
C LYS A 28 3.06 15.29 7.96
N GLU A 29 2.68 14.63 6.86
CA GLU A 29 1.40 13.90 6.77
C GLU A 29 1.58 12.41 6.44
N GLY A 30 2.79 11.95 6.12
CA GLY A 30 3.00 10.59 5.62
C GLY A 30 2.52 9.51 6.59
N TRP A 31 2.88 9.61 7.87
CA TRP A 31 2.43 8.66 8.91
C TRP A 31 0.92 8.68 9.11
N VAL A 32 0.29 9.86 9.01
CA VAL A 32 -1.17 9.98 9.14
C VAL A 32 -1.86 9.26 7.99
N ILE A 33 -1.37 9.45 6.76
CA ILE A 33 -1.90 8.77 5.57
C ILE A 33 -1.67 7.26 5.65
N LEU A 34 -0.47 6.81 6.05
CA LEU A 34 -0.19 5.39 6.20
C LEU A 34 -1.08 4.73 7.24
N LYS A 35 -1.24 5.37 8.41
CA LYS A 35 -2.15 4.92 9.44
C LYS A 35 -3.58 4.78 8.89
N GLU A 36 -4.05 5.78 8.15
CA GLU A 36 -5.37 5.76 7.54
C GLU A 36 -5.53 4.57 6.57
N ILE A 37 -4.53 4.33 5.70
CA ILE A 37 -4.50 3.17 4.79
C ILE A 37 -4.60 1.85 5.56
N PHE A 38 -3.80 1.69 6.62
CA PHE A 38 -3.77 0.43 7.38
C PHE A 38 -5.01 0.20 8.25
N THR A 39 -5.76 1.26 8.56
CA THR A 39 -7.05 1.17 9.27
C THR A 39 -8.26 1.11 8.35
N SER A 40 -8.07 1.38 7.05
CA SER A 40 -9.11 1.29 6.04
C SER A 40 -9.34 -0.15 5.63
N ASP A 41 -10.59 -0.46 5.26
CA ASP A 41 -10.90 -1.72 4.60
C ASP A 41 -10.24 -1.78 3.21
N ALA A 42 -9.95 -3.02 2.80
CA ALA A 42 -9.41 -3.33 1.49
C ALA A 42 -9.85 -4.73 1.06
N ASP A 43 -10.09 -4.91 -0.23
CA ASP A 43 -10.44 -6.21 -0.78
C ASP A 43 -9.19 -6.95 -1.27
N MET A 44 -9.12 -8.25 -0.99
CA MET A 44 -8.13 -9.16 -1.57
C MET A 44 -8.82 -10.09 -2.56
N ILE A 45 -8.51 -9.91 -3.85
CA ILE A 45 -9.23 -10.59 -4.93
C ILE A 45 -8.24 -11.44 -5.73
N PRO A 46 -8.17 -12.76 -5.51
CA PRO A 46 -7.30 -13.64 -6.26
C PRO A 46 -7.85 -13.93 -7.66
N ASP A 47 -6.97 -13.88 -8.66
CA ASP A 47 -7.21 -14.36 -10.01
C ASP A 47 -6.17 -15.43 -10.36
N TYR A 48 -6.57 -16.68 -10.19
CA TYR A 48 -5.70 -17.84 -10.44
C TYR A 48 -5.42 -18.08 -11.93
N LYS A 49 -6.28 -17.58 -12.84
CA LYS A 49 -6.07 -17.73 -14.29
C LYS A 49 -4.95 -16.80 -14.76
N ASN A 50 -5.03 -15.54 -14.35
CA ASN A 50 -4.03 -14.52 -14.70
C ASN A 50 -2.84 -14.49 -13.72
N ARG A 51 -2.86 -15.34 -12.68
CA ARG A 51 -1.83 -15.41 -11.63
C ARG A 51 -1.59 -14.07 -10.95
N THR A 52 -2.67 -13.38 -10.59
CA THR A 52 -2.59 -12.10 -9.87
C THR A 52 -3.39 -12.14 -8.58
N LEU A 53 -2.97 -11.33 -7.61
CA LEU A 53 -3.73 -11.03 -6.41
C LEU A 53 -3.96 -9.52 -6.39
N THR A 54 -5.19 -9.10 -6.66
CA THR A 54 -5.53 -7.68 -6.66
C THR A 54 -5.82 -7.23 -5.22
N ILE A 55 -5.05 -6.24 -4.75
CA ILE A 55 -5.30 -5.53 -3.49
C ILE A 55 -6.02 -4.24 -3.84
N LYS A 56 -7.30 -4.16 -3.45
CA LYS A 56 -8.17 -3.03 -3.77
C LYS A 56 -8.33 -2.15 -2.54
N LEU A 57 -7.60 -1.04 -2.49
CA LEU A 57 -7.69 -0.06 -1.41
C LEU A 57 -8.96 0.79 -1.57
N HIS A 58 -9.70 0.95 -0.48
CA HIS A 58 -10.89 1.80 -0.46
C HIS A 58 -10.51 3.29 -0.47
N SER A 59 -11.51 4.17 -0.63
CA SER A 59 -11.26 5.61 -0.61
C SER A 59 -10.91 6.06 0.80
N LEU A 60 -9.90 6.92 0.89
CA LEU A 60 -9.55 7.63 2.12
C LEU A 60 -10.44 8.87 2.29
N SER A 61 -10.30 9.50 3.46
CA SER A 61 -11.14 10.61 3.94
C SER A 61 -10.95 11.91 3.16
N THR A 62 -9.83 12.07 2.44
CA THR A 62 -9.53 13.31 1.69
C THR A 62 -9.08 13.02 0.26
N PRO A 63 -9.42 13.91 -0.71
CA PRO A 63 -8.94 13.78 -2.09
C PRO A 63 -7.41 13.75 -2.20
N ARG A 64 -6.74 14.49 -1.32
CA ARG A 64 -5.29 14.52 -1.23
C ARG A 64 -4.71 13.16 -0.82
N ALA A 65 -5.27 12.54 0.21
CA ALA A 65 -4.85 11.21 0.65
C ALA A 65 -5.10 10.17 -0.46
N ASN A 66 -6.23 10.26 -1.16
CA ASN A 66 -6.53 9.44 -2.34
C ASN A 66 -5.49 9.58 -3.46
N GLN A 67 -5.04 10.80 -3.77
CA GLN A 67 -3.98 11.03 -4.75
C GLN A 67 -2.64 10.39 -4.32
N VAL A 68 -2.33 10.44 -3.02
CA VAL A 68 -1.12 9.81 -2.47
C VAL A 68 -1.21 8.28 -2.58
N VAL A 69 -2.36 7.69 -2.24
CA VAL A 69 -2.62 6.25 -2.41
C VAL A 69 -2.47 5.82 -3.86
N LYS A 70 -2.99 6.60 -4.81
CA LYS A 70 -2.85 6.27 -6.23
C LYS A 70 -1.39 6.19 -6.67
N LYS A 71 -0.55 7.13 -6.20
CA LYS A 71 0.90 7.13 -6.45
C LYS A 71 1.59 5.97 -5.74
N LEU A 72 1.19 5.66 -4.52
CA LEU A 72 1.72 4.52 -3.77
C LEU A 72 1.39 3.20 -4.48
N CYS A 73 0.16 3.00 -4.94
CA CYS A 73 -0.22 1.82 -5.73
C CYS A 73 0.64 1.69 -7.00
N ALA A 74 0.88 2.79 -7.71
CA ALA A 74 1.76 2.78 -8.88
C ALA A 74 3.20 2.38 -8.53
N PHE A 75 3.74 2.94 -7.45
CA PHE A 75 5.07 2.58 -6.93
C PHE A 75 5.15 1.10 -6.54
N LEU A 76 4.17 0.58 -5.79
CA LEU A 76 4.15 -0.82 -5.39
C LEU A 76 4.02 -1.76 -6.59
N ASN A 77 3.20 -1.41 -7.59
CA ASN A 77 3.06 -2.22 -8.81
C ASN A 77 4.34 -2.31 -9.62
N GLN A 78 5.22 -1.29 -9.58
CA GLN A 78 6.52 -1.32 -10.26
C GLN A 78 7.49 -2.33 -9.64
N THR A 79 7.24 -2.80 -8.41
CA THR A 79 8.10 -3.79 -7.75
C THR A 79 7.89 -5.21 -8.26
N GLU A 80 6.81 -5.45 -9.03
CA GLU A 80 6.45 -6.77 -9.58
C GLU A 80 6.45 -7.88 -8.51
N THR A 81 6.08 -7.52 -7.28
CA THR A 81 6.19 -8.42 -6.13
C THR A 81 5.19 -9.56 -6.21
N CYS A 82 5.64 -10.80 -5.99
CA CYS A 82 4.76 -11.96 -5.79
C CYS A 82 4.33 -12.09 -4.33
N PHE A 83 3.08 -12.48 -4.10
CA PHE A 83 2.58 -12.77 -2.77
C PHE A 83 3.30 -14.01 -2.18
N PRO A 84 3.77 -13.97 -0.92
CA PRO A 84 4.62 -15.02 -0.36
C PRO A 84 4.04 -16.42 -0.51
N LEU A 85 4.90 -17.40 -0.81
CA LEU A 85 4.53 -18.82 -0.96
C LEU A 85 3.50 -19.09 -2.07
N THR A 86 3.31 -18.16 -3.01
CA THR A 86 2.41 -18.31 -4.15
C THR A 86 3.06 -17.79 -5.43
N ASN A 87 2.43 -18.09 -6.57
CA ASN A 87 2.80 -17.53 -7.86
C ASN A 87 1.88 -16.36 -8.27
N LEU A 88 1.22 -15.71 -7.30
CA LEU A 88 0.29 -14.61 -7.56
C LEU A 88 1.04 -13.28 -7.49
N MET A 89 1.12 -12.56 -8.62
CA MET A 89 1.67 -11.21 -8.66
C MET A 89 0.71 -10.22 -8.00
N LEU A 90 1.23 -9.39 -7.09
CA LEU A 90 0.44 -8.37 -6.41
C LEU A 90 0.12 -7.21 -7.36
N VAL A 91 -1.16 -6.85 -7.41
CA VAL A 91 -1.65 -5.71 -8.18
C VAL A 91 -2.46 -4.80 -7.27
N TYR A 92 -1.90 -3.64 -6.94
CA TYR A 92 -2.52 -2.63 -6.11
C TYR A 92 -3.39 -1.70 -6.95
N LYS A 93 -4.65 -1.52 -6.53
CA LYS A 93 -5.61 -0.58 -7.13
C LYS A 93 -6.30 0.21 -6.03
N THR A 94 -6.78 1.40 -6.35
CA THR A 94 -7.67 2.17 -5.47
C THR A 94 -8.99 2.44 -6.15
N VAL A 95 -10.08 2.44 -5.39
CA VAL A 95 -11.43 2.83 -5.86
C VAL A 95 -11.65 4.34 -5.84
N ALA A 96 -10.77 5.10 -5.19
CA ALA A 96 -10.89 6.54 -5.13
C ALA A 96 -10.76 7.14 -6.55
N LEU A 97 -11.76 7.95 -6.91
CA LEU A 97 -11.78 8.74 -8.15
C LEU A 97 -10.86 9.97 -8.02
#